data_AF-A0A953AIX6-F1
#
_entry.id   AF-A0A953AIX6-F1
#
_cell.length_a   1.000
_cell.length_b   1.000
_cell.length_c   1.000
_cell.angle_alpha   90.00
_cell.angle_beta   90.00
_cell.angle_gamma   90.00
#
_symmetry.space_group_name_H-M   'P 1'
#
loop_
_entity.id
_entity.type
_entity.pdbx_description
1 polymer ?
#
loop_
_entity_poly.entity_id
_entity_poly.type
_entity_poly.pdbx_seq_one_letter_code
_entity_poly.pdbx_strand_id
1 'polypeptide(L)' 'APRGELVEVRGLDAALAVPGVRAVHVYRRPGRRFGELRRASDRAGAVVAVGATREEAQAAAAEAASLVELVTEPVEALA' A
#
# COMPACT_ATOMS: atom_id res chain seq x y z
N ALA A 1 -1.81 -8.24 -4.33
CA ALA A 1 -1.50 -8.12 -2.89
C ALA A 1 -0.48 -9.20 -2.56
N PRO A 2 0.51 -8.93 -1.70
CA PRO A 2 1.43 -9.98 -1.24
C PRO A 2 0.63 -11.12 -0.63
N ARG A 3 1.08 -12.37 -0.79
CA ARG A 3 0.46 -13.54 -0.13
C ARG A 3 1.20 -13.78 1.16
N GLY A 4 0.48 -13.98 2.25
CA GLY A 4 1.10 -14.20 3.55
C GLY A 4 0.45 -13.41 4.67
N GLU A 5 1.09 -13.45 5.83
CA GLU A 5 0.74 -12.64 6.98
C GLU A 5 1.60 -11.38 6.99
N LEU A 6 0.95 -10.22 7.06
CA LEU A 6 1.62 -8.93 7.21
C LEU A 6 2.39 -8.93 8.51
N VAL A 7 3.69 -8.65 8.45
CA VAL A 7 4.54 -8.49 9.64
C VAL A 7 4.95 -7.04 9.85
N GLU A 8 5.10 -6.27 8.78
CA GLU A 8 5.57 -4.89 8.85
C GLU A 8 5.10 -4.08 7.64
N VAL A 9 4.97 -2.76 7.81
CA VAL A 9 4.76 -1.81 6.73
C VAL A 9 5.91 -0.81 6.74
N ARG A 10 6.61 -0.68 5.62
CA ARG A 10 7.78 0.20 5.48
C ARG A 10 7.55 1.29 4.45
N GLY A 11 8.38 2.33 4.51
CA GLY A 11 8.44 3.39 3.51
C GLY A 11 7.32 4.42 3.56
N LEU A 12 6.51 4.45 4.63
CA LEU A 12 5.39 5.39 4.76
C LEU A 12 5.86 6.86 4.80
N ASP A 13 6.92 7.16 5.54
CA ASP A 13 7.45 8.53 5.64
C ASP A 13 7.99 9.01 4.28
N ALA A 14 8.70 8.14 3.56
CA ALA A 14 9.19 8.44 2.22
C ALA A 14 8.03 8.65 1.22
N ALA A 15 6.99 7.80 1.28
CA ALA A 15 5.80 7.93 0.44
C ALA A 15 5.03 9.22 0.71
N LEU A 16 4.93 9.64 1.98
CA LEU A 16 4.30 10.91 2.37
C LEU A 16 5.12 12.13 1.95
N ALA A 17 6.45 11.99 1.83
CA ALA A 17 7.34 13.06 1.40
C ALA A 17 7.33 13.32 -0.12
N VAL A 18 6.74 12.43 -0.92
CA VAL A 18 6.63 12.62 -2.38
C VAL A 18 5.80 13.87 -2.68
N PRO A 19 6.32 14.82 -3.48
CA PRO A 19 5.59 16.03 -3.85
C PRO A 19 4.22 15.71 -4.47
N GLY A 20 3.19 16.43 -4.01
CA GLY A 20 1.80 16.23 -4.47
C GLY A 20 1.02 15.17 -3.68
N VAL A 21 1.66 14.33 -2.86
CA VAL A 21 0.96 13.41 -1.97
C VAL A 21 0.30 14.16 -0.81
N ARG A 22 -0.97 13.85 -0.55
CA ARG A 22 -1.78 14.42 0.53
C ARG A 22 -2.09 13.41 1.62
N ALA A 23 -2.17 12.14 1.28
CA ALA A 23 -2.40 11.08 2.23
C ALA A 23 -1.86 9.74 1.72
N VAL A 24 -1.34 8.95 2.65
CA VAL A 24 -1.08 7.52 2.49
C VAL A 24 -1.87 6.79 3.56
N HIS A 25 -2.86 6.01 3.14
CA HIS A 25 -3.69 5.21 4.02
C HIS A 25 -3.22 3.76 4.02
N VAL A 26 -3.00 3.22 5.21
CA VAL A 26 -2.77 1.79 5.42
C VAL A 26 -3.93 1.25 6.25
N TYR A 27 -4.70 0.33 5.67
CA TYR A 27 -5.90 -0.23 6.30
C TYR A 27 -5.61 -1.51 7.10
N ARG A 28 -4.36 -1.98 7.08
CA ARG A 28 -3.93 -3.25 7.65
C ARG A 28 -2.85 -3.03 8.69
N ARG A 29 -2.78 -3.96 9.63
CA ARG A 29 -1.78 -4.00 10.70
C ARG A 29 -1.09 -5.36 10.68
N PRO A 30 0.11 -5.48 11.28
CA PRO A 30 0.74 -6.77 11.49
C PRO A 30 -0.23 -7.82 12.06
N GLY A 31 -0.10 -9.06 11.61
CA GLY A 31 -1.05 -10.17 11.86
C GLY A 31 -2.17 -10.29 10.81
N ARG A 32 -2.29 -9.34 9.88
CA ARG A 32 -3.27 -9.45 8.79
C ARG A 32 -2.82 -10.48 7.76
N ARG A 33 -3.67 -11.48 7.50
CA ARG A 33 -3.49 -12.38 6.36
C ARG A 33 -4.03 -11.78 5.07
N PHE A 34 -3.21 -11.78 4.03
CA PHE A 34 -3.58 -11.40 2.68
C PHE A 34 -3.87 -12.64 1.84
N GLY A 35 -5.05 -12.63 1.22
CA GLY A 35 -5.44 -13.58 0.18
C GLY A 35 -5.45 -12.92 -1.20
N GLU A 36 -6.13 -13.55 -2.14
CA GLU A 36 -6.39 -12.98 -3.45
C GLU A 36 -7.20 -11.66 -3.35
N LEU A 37 -6.83 -10.66 -4.15
CA LEU A 37 -7.53 -9.38 -4.23
C LEU A 37 -8.79 -9.55 -5.09
N ARG A 38 -9.95 -9.72 -4.45
CA ARG A 38 -11.24 -9.99 -5.13
C ARG A 38 -12.23 -8.85 -5.01
N ARG A 39 -12.15 -8.07 -3.92
CA ARG A 39 -13.07 -6.97 -3.61
C ARG A 39 -12.34 -5.77 -3.01
N ALA A 40 -13.04 -4.64 -2.97
CA ALA A 40 -12.51 -3.38 -2.47
C ALA A 40 -11.95 -3.47 -1.04
N SER A 41 -12.57 -4.27 -0.17
CA SER A 41 -12.13 -4.49 1.20
C SER A 41 -10.91 -5.40 1.34
N ASP A 42 -10.38 -5.96 0.25
CA ASP A 42 -9.13 -6.73 0.29
C ASP A 42 -7.91 -5.81 0.06
N ARG A 43 -8.10 -4.57 -0.42
CA ARG A 43 -7.01 -3.60 -0.60
C ARG A 43 -6.25 -3.38 0.71
N ALA A 44 -4.94 -3.21 0.59
CA ALA A 44 -4.08 -2.94 1.75
C ALA A 44 -4.12 -1.47 2.18
N GLY A 45 -4.44 -0.56 1.27
CA GLY A 45 -4.34 0.87 1.49
C GLY A 45 -4.82 1.70 0.29
N ALA A 46 -4.51 2.98 0.33
CA ALA A 46 -4.68 3.92 -0.77
C ALA A 46 -3.68 5.08 -0.66
N VAL A 47 -3.29 5.65 -1.79
CA VAL A 47 -2.54 6.91 -1.88
C VAL A 47 -3.45 7.96 -2.50
N VAL A 48 -3.43 9.17 -1.94
CA VAL A 48 -4.14 10.33 -2.47
C VAL A 48 -3.10 11.38 -2.84
N ALA A 49 -3.07 11.75 -4.11
CA ALA A 49 -2.16 12.78 -4.64
C ALA A 49 -2.92 13.79 -5.49
N VAL A 50 -2.33 14.97 -5.63
CA VAL A 50 -2.82 16.08 -6.45
C VAL A 50 -1.68 16.61 -7.33
N GLY A 51 -2.04 17.19 -8.47
CA GLY A 51 -1.11 17.82 -9.42
C GLY A 51 -1.83 18.88 -10.23
N ALA A 52 -1.11 19.67 -11.02
CA ALA A 52 -1.70 20.64 -11.94
C ALA A 52 -2.40 19.94 -13.11
N THR A 53 -1.97 18.71 -13.43
CA THR A 53 -2.59 17.83 -14.41
C THR A 53 -2.99 16.49 -13.78
N ARG A 54 -3.86 15.75 -14.47
CA ARG A 54 -4.22 14.38 -14.09
C ARG A 54 -2.98 13.47 -14.09
N GLU A 55 -2.10 13.65 -15.07
CA GLU A 55 -0.91 12.84 -15.28
C GLU A 55 0.11 13.05 -14.17
N GLU A 56 0.30 14.30 -13.71
CA GLU A 56 1.13 14.61 -12.55
C GLU A 56 0.59 13.96 -11.27
N ALA A 57 -0.72 14.07 -11.02
CA ALA A 57 -1.34 13.46 -9.85
C ALA A 57 -1.19 11.93 -9.86
N GLN A 58 -1.33 11.30 -11.03
CA GLN A 58 -1.12 9.86 -11.20
C GLN A 58 0.34 9.46 -11.00
N ALA A 59 1.29 10.22 -11.52
CA ALA A 59 2.71 9.97 -11.36
C ALA A 59 3.12 10.04 -9.88
N ALA A 60 2.72 11.09 -9.16
CA ALA A 60 2.99 11.23 -7.73
C ALA A 60 2.37 10.08 -6.91
N ALA A 61 1.12 9.69 -7.23
CA ALA A 61 0.47 8.56 -6.56
C ALA A 61 1.20 7.23 -6.82
N ALA A 62 1.65 7.00 -8.05
CA ALA A 62 2.37 5.79 -8.43
C ALA A 62 3.76 5.73 -7.79
N GLU A 63 4.50 6.84 -7.77
CA GLU A 63 5.79 6.96 -7.11
C GLU A 63 5.66 6.63 -5.61
N ALA A 64 4.76 7.31 -4.91
CA ALA A 64 4.54 7.08 -3.49
C ALA A 64 4.08 5.64 -3.20
N ALA A 65 3.21 5.06 -4.02
CA ALA A 65 2.80 3.67 -3.87
C ALA A 65 3.97 2.69 -4.05
N SER A 66 4.97 3.01 -4.87
CA SER A 66 6.14 2.16 -5.09
C SER A 66 7.12 2.16 -3.91
N LEU A 67 7.10 3.22 -3.10
CA LEU A 67 7.90 3.34 -1.87
C LEU A 67 7.30 2.57 -0.69
N VAL A 68 6.00 2.23 -0.73
CA VAL A 68 5.33 1.49 0.35
C VAL A 68 5.54 0.00 0.17
N GLU A 69 6.21 -0.62 1.15
CA GLU A 69 6.40 -2.06 1.19
C GLU A 69 5.52 -2.71 2.28
N LEU A 70 4.76 -3.73 1.88
CA LEU A 70 3.99 -4.59 2.78
C LEU A 70 4.77 -5.88 2.98
N VAL A 71 5.56 -5.95 4.05
CA VAL A 71 6.39 -7.12 4.33
C VAL A 71 5.51 -8.25 4.83
N THR A 72 5.53 -9.38 4.13
CA THR A 72 4.73 -10.56 4.48
C THR A 72 5.58 -11.79 4.66
N GLU A 73 5.23 -12.61 5.64
CA GLU A 73 5.76 -13.95 5.79
C GLU A 73 4.79 -14.99 5.22
N PRO A 74 5.29 -16.09 4.63
CA PRO A 74 4.45 -17.21 4.22
C PRO A 74 3.67 -17.74 5.41
N VAL A 75 2.36 -17.95 5.24
CA VAL A 75 1.56 -18.72 6.20
C VAL A 75 1.33 -20.07 5.57
N GLU A 76 1.76 -21.13 6.25
CA GLU A 76 1.40 -22.49 5.86
C GLU A 76 -0.13 -22.59 5.84
N ALA A 77 -0.69 -23.07 4.72
CA ALA A 77 -2.09 -23.42 4.69
C ALA A 77 -2.28 -24.62 5.61
N LEU A 78 -3.05 -24.46 6.69
CA LEU A 78 -3.52 -25.63 7.44
C LEU A 78 -4.34 -26.48 6.46
N ALA A 79 -3.86 -27.70 6.21
CA ALA A 79 -4.48 -28.70 5.34
C ALA A 79 -5.83 -29.18 5.89
#